data_AF-A0A9D0TJ91-F1
#
_entry.id   AF-A0A9D0TJ91-F1
#
_cell.length_a   1.000
_cell.length_b   1.000
_cell.length_c   1.000
_cell.angle_alpha   90.00
_cell.angle_beta   90.00
_cell.angle_gamma   90.00
#
_symmetry.space_group_name_H-M   'P 1'
#
loop_
_entity.id
_entity.type
_entity.pdbx_description
1 polymer ?
#
loop_
_entity_poly.entity_id
_entity_poly.type
_entity_poly.pdbx_seq_one_letter_code
_entity_poly.pdbx_strand_id
1 'polypeptide(L)' 'MSKRELQLFSTPPHPCSYLDDRSATNVFLDPDFRPDPVVYGQLLDQGFRRSGQHIYRPACQSCHECQPARVPSSRFRP' A
#
# COMPACT_ATOMS: atom_id res chain seq x y z
N MET A 1 -22.69 3.23 -10.31
CA MET A 1 -21.67 2.25 -9.89
C MET A 1 -21.82 2.04 -8.39
N SER A 2 -22.07 0.81 -7.95
CA SER A 2 -22.27 0.51 -6.52
C SER A 2 -20.98 0.80 -5.75
N LYS A 3 -21.05 1.65 -4.73
CA LYS A 3 -19.95 1.98 -3.84
C LYS A 3 -19.69 0.75 -2.96
N ARG A 4 -18.79 -0.13 -3.38
CA ARG A 4 -18.30 -1.22 -2.53
C ARG A 4 -17.41 -0.62 -1.44
N GLU A 5 -17.79 -0.81 -0.19
CA GLU A 5 -16.96 -0.43 0.95
C GLU A 5 -15.82 -1.43 1.10
N LEU A 6 -14.59 -0.95 1.02
CA LEU A 6 -13.40 -1.75 1.25
C LEU A 6 -13.15 -1.85 2.76
N GLN A 7 -13.07 -3.08 3.27
CA GLN A 7 -12.69 -3.32 4.66
C GLN A 7 -11.17 -3.21 4.80
N LEU A 8 -10.74 -2.44 5.80
CA LEU A 8 -9.34 -2.12 6.04
C LEU A 8 -8.96 -2.45 7.49
N PHE A 9 -7.82 -3.11 7.68
CA PHE A 9 -7.31 -3.55 8.98
C PHE A 9 -5.96 -2.90 9.26
N SER A 10 -5.76 -2.35 10.46
CA SER A 10 -4.47 -1.75 10.84
C SER A 10 -3.64 -2.73 11.67
N THR A 11 -2.34 -2.76 11.44
CA THR A 11 -1.40 -3.37 12.39
C THR A 11 -1.27 -2.50 13.64
N PRO A 12 -0.86 -3.09 14.77
CA PRO A 12 -0.26 -2.34 15.85
C PRO A 12 1.01 -1.60 15.38
N PRO A 13 1.45 -0.56 16.12
CA PRO A 13 2.74 0.06 15.91
C PRO A 13 3.88 -0.96 16.03
N HIS A 14 4.83 -0.90 15.10
CA HIS A 14 6.03 -1.76 15.06
C HIS A 14 7.26 -0.92 14.65
N PRO A 15 8.50 -1.41 14.77
CA PRO A 15 9.67 -0.69 14.26
C PRO A 15 9.58 -0.45 12.75
N CYS A 16 9.96 0.75 12.30
CA CYS A 16 9.99 1.09 10.90
C CYS A 16 11.12 0.35 10.18
N SER A 17 10.82 -0.25 9.02
CA SER A 17 11.81 -1.00 8.25
C SER A 17 12.81 -0.14 7.47
N TYR A 18 12.58 1.17 7.37
CA TYR A 18 13.40 2.08 6.56
C TYR A 18 14.16 3.11 7.38
N LEU A 19 13.64 3.50 8.54
CA LEU A 19 14.17 4.59 9.36
C LEU A 19 14.34 4.09 10.79
N ASP A 20 15.57 4.14 11.28
CA ASP A 20 15.88 3.82 12.66
C ASP A 20 15.13 4.77 13.62
N ASP A 21 14.83 4.27 14.81
CA ASP A 21 14.11 5.00 15.88
C ASP A 21 12.73 5.56 15.48
N ARG A 22 12.11 5.00 14.43
CA ARG A 22 10.74 5.32 14.02
C ARG A 22 9.82 4.13 14.22
N SER A 23 8.57 4.41 14.57
CA SER A 23 7.50 3.43 14.53
C SER A 23 6.73 3.53 13.21
N ALA A 24 6.25 2.38 12.73
CA ALA A 24 5.42 2.24 11.57
C ALA A 24 4.10 1.52 11.91
N THR A 25 3.09 1.84 11.12
CA THR A 25 1.80 1.13 11.08
C THR A 25 1.44 0.91 9.62
N ASN A 26 0.79 -0.20 9.34
CA ASN A 26 0.31 -0.54 8.00
C ASN A 26 -1.19 -0.77 8.05
N VAL A 27 -1.88 -0.35 7.00
CA VAL A 27 -3.29 -0.68 6.76
C VAL A 27 -3.35 -1.70 5.63
N PHE A 28 -4.01 -2.82 5.88
CA PHE A 28 -4.20 -3.93 4.96
C PHE A 28 -5.63 -3.93 4.44
N LEU A 29 -5.78 -4.22 3.16
CA LEU A 29 -7.05 -4.63 2.59
C LEU A 29 -7.42 -6.01 3.12
N ASP A 30 -8.72 -6.27 3.26
CA ASP A 30 -9.25 -7.60 3.58
C ASP A 30 -8.55 -8.70 2.74
N PRO A 31 -7.86 -9.66 3.38
CA PRO A 31 -7.17 -10.74 2.71
C PRO A 31 -8.06 -11.63 1.84
N ASP A 32 -9.38 -11.65 2.05
CA ASP A 32 -10.34 -12.40 1.22
C ASP A 32 -10.86 -11.59 0.03
N PHE A 33 -10.66 -10.27 0.04
CA PHE A 33 -11.02 -9.42 -1.09
C PHE A 33 -10.04 -9.64 -2.25
N ARG A 34 -10.59 -9.87 -3.44
CA ARG A 34 -9.83 -9.97 -4.69
C ARG A 34 -10.20 -8.79 -5.59
N PRO A 35 -9.39 -7.72 -5.64
CA PRO A 35 -9.67 -6.61 -6.54
C PRO A 35 -9.53 -7.05 -7.99
N ASP A 36 -10.44 -6.58 -8.84
CA ASP A 36 -10.24 -6.63 -10.27
C ASP A 36 -9.09 -5.68 -10.69
N PRO A 37 -8.58 -5.76 -11.93
CA PRO A 37 -7.46 -4.93 -12.37
C PRO A 37 -7.72 -3.41 -12.28
N VAL A 38 -8.97 -2.96 -12.41
CA VAL A 38 -9.32 -1.53 -12.35
C VAL A 38 -9.23 -1.05 -10.90
N VAL A 39 -9.85 -1.77 -9.97
CA VAL A 39 -9.78 -1.46 -8.53
C VAL A 39 -8.34 -1.56 -8.04
N TYR A 40 -7.60 -2.57 -8.49
CA TYR A 40 -6.19 -2.72 -8.12
C TYR A 40 -5.35 -1.54 -8.62
N GLY A 41 -5.57 -1.06 -9.85
CA GLY A 41 -4.93 0.15 -10.38
C GLY A 41 -5.20 1.38 -9.50
N GLN A 42 -6.46 1.59 -9.10
CA GLN A 42 -6.83 2.69 -8.19
C GLN A 42 -6.16 2.58 -6.82
N LEU A 43 -6.03 1.36 -6.28
CA LEU A 43 -5.32 1.12 -5.01
C LEU A 43 -3.82 1.49 -5.15
N LEU A 44 -3.18 1.10 -6.25
CA LEU A 44 -1.79 1.48 -6.53
C LEU A 44 -1.61 3.00 -6.63
N ASP A 45 -2.54 3.69 -7.28
CA ASP A 45 -2.53 5.16 -7.38
C ASP A 45 -2.67 5.84 -5.99
N GLN A 46 -3.33 5.17 -5.05
CA GLN A 46 -3.46 5.61 -3.65
C GLN A 46 -2.28 5.18 -2.76
N GLY A 47 -1.25 4.55 -3.33
CA GLY A 47 -0.03 4.15 -2.63
C GLY A 47 -0.11 2.79 -1.94
N PHE A 48 -1.15 1.98 -2.21
CA PHE A 48 -1.13 0.58 -1.78
C PHE A 48 -0.05 -0.20 -2.53
N ARG A 49 0.50 -1.19 -1.84
CA ARG A 49 1.60 -2.07 -2.21
C ARG A 49 1.11 -3.51 -2.08
N ARG A 50 1.79 -4.46 -2.72
CA ARG A 50 1.42 -5.89 -2.68
C ARG A 50 2.60 -6.76 -2.28
N SER A 51 2.37 -7.68 -1.34
CA SER A 51 3.30 -8.74 -0.96
C SER A 51 2.56 -10.08 -0.93
N GLY A 52 2.78 -10.90 -1.96
CA GLY A 52 1.98 -12.12 -2.18
C GLY A 52 0.50 -11.80 -2.35
N GLN A 53 -0.34 -12.26 -1.42
CA GLN A 53 -1.79 -12.00 -1.41
C GLN A 53 -2.17 -10.75 -0.60
N HIS A 54 -1.24 -10.18 0.17
CA HIS A 54 -1.53 -9.02 1.01
C HIS A 54 -1.40 -7.73 0.23
N ILE A 55 -2.43 -6.89 0.27
CA ILE A 55 -2.44 -5.55 -0.28
C ILE A 55 -2.49 -4.57 0.89
N TYR A 56 -1.54 -3.62 0.97
CA TYR A 56 -1.36 -2.79 2.15
C TYR A 56 -0.78 -1.41 1.83
N ARG A 57 -0.91 -0.45 2.75
CA ARG A 57 -0.27 0.86 2.66
C ARG A 57 0.26 1.30 4.03
N PRO A 58 1.47 1.90 4.10
CA PRO A 58 1.93 2.58 5.31
C PRO A 58 0.95 3.67 5.75
N ALA A 59 0.66 3.72 7.05
CA ALA A 59 -0.31 4.64 7.65
C ALA A 59 0.23 5.26 8.95
N CYS A 60 1.53 5.53 8.97
CA CYS A 60 2.23 6.14 10.10
C CYS A 60 1.63 7.52 10.41
N GLN A 61 1.39 7.83 11.69
CA GLN A 61 0.75 9.08 12.09
C GLN A 61 1.60 10.34 11.84
N SER A 62 2.93 10.22 11.93
CA SER A 62 3.87 11.34 11.89
C SER A 62 4.97 11.20 10.82
N CYS A 63 4.81 10.29 9.86
CA CYS A 63 5.82 10.00 8.84
C CYS A 63 5.18 9.78 7.47
N HIS A 64 5.75 10.40 6.44
CA HIS A 64 5.32 10.29 5.05
C HIS A 64 6.44 9.86 4.08
N GLU A 65 7.57 9.37 4.61
CA GLU A 65 8.76 9.01 3.82
C GLU A 65 8.56 7.74 2.97
N CYS A 66 7.53 6.93 3.27
CA CYS A 66 7.18 5.75 2.49
C CYS A 66 6.47 6.10 1.16
N GLN A 67 7.13 6.89 0.32
CA GLN A 67 6.59 7.37 -0.94
C GLN A 67 6.65 6.27 -2.02
N PRO A 68 5.58 6.06 -2.81
CA PRO A 68 5.61 5.16 -3.96
C PRO A 68 6.39 5.81 -5.12
N ALA A 69 7.24 5.04 -5.79
CA ALA A 69 7.97 5.47 -6.98
C ALA A 69 7.55 4.66 -8.21
N ARG A 70 7.64 5.26 -9.41
CA ARG A 70 7.39 4.59 -10.69
C ARG A 70 8.61 4.70 -11.59
N VAL A 71 8.96 3.61 -12.26
CA VAL A 71 10.04 3.58 -13.24
C VAL A 71 9.46 3.95 -14.62
N PRO A 72 10.01 4.95 -15.33
CA PRO A 72 9.56 5.30 -16.68
C PRO A 72 10.05 4.26 -17.69
N SER A 73 9.37 3.11 -17.75
CA SER A 73 9.75 1.96 -18.57
C SER A 73 9.86 2.26 -20.06
N SER A 74 9.12 3.25 -20.57
CA SER A 74 9.20 3.69 -21.96
C SER A 74 10.56 4.25 -22.37
N ARG A 75 11.42 4.61 -21.40
CA ARG A 75 12.78 5.10 -21.63
C ARG A 75 13.87 4.03 -21.49
N PHE A 76 13.49 2.81 -21.11
CA PHE A 76 14.44 1.71 -20.90
C PHE A 76 15.02 1.22 -22.25
N ARG A 77 16.34 1.02 -22.31
CA ARG A 77 17.05 0.40 -23.43
C ARG A 77 17.90 -0.77 -22.88
N PRO A 78 17.68 -2.02 -23.34
CA PRO A 78 18.43 -3.19 -22.87
C PRO A 78 19.91 -3.15 -23.19
#